data_AF-A0A537BBL7-F1
#
_entry.id   AF-A0A537BBL7-F1
#
_cell.length_a   1.000
_cell.length_b   1.000
_cell.length_c   1.000
_cell.angle_alpha   90.00
_cell.angle_beta   90.00
_cell.angle_gamma   90.00
#
_symmetry.space_group_name_H-M   'P 1'
#
loop_
_entity.id
_entity.type
_entity.pdbx_description
1 polymer ?
#
loop_
_entity_poly.entity_id
_entity_poly.type
_entity_poly.pdbx_seq_one_letter_code
_entity_poly.pdbx_strand_id
1 'polypeptide(L)'
;MKKALVAAGVFAVLWTAVVVAGDASPRRTVDLNTPDSLEALQQSNPRHYKKIRKILDGILQQPDAAVPGWIQTNFDARNVSYAPILMTSAPPKRRLSFVLDETRYEAVITLTNVRAEIVPLR
;
A
#
# COMPACT_ATOMS: atom_id res chain seq x y z
N MET A 1 -64.22 27.64 23.82
CA MET A 1 -64.01 26.87 22.57
C MET A 1 -62.80 27.46 21.85
N LYS A 2 -61.87 26.57 21.43
CA LYS A 2 -60.83 26.70 20.38
C LYS A 2 -59.77 27.83 20.50
N LYS A 3 -58.55 27.39 20.83
CA LYS A 3 -57.28 28.10 20.62
C LYS A 3 -56.93 28.11 19.13
N ALA A 4 -56.29 29.16 18.63
CA ALA A 4 -55.28 29.05 17.57
C ALA A 4 -54.37 30.29 17.55
N LEU A 5 -53.08 30.05 17.73
CA LEU A 5 -51.94 30.97 17.69
C LEU A 5 -51.13 30.58 16.45
N VAL A 6 -50.80 31.50 15.55
CA VAL A 6 -49.83 31.27 14.45
C VAL A 6 -49.12 32.61 14.19
N ALA A 7 -47.99 32.89 14.83
CA ALA A 7 -46.62 32.42 14.53
C ALA A 7 -45.95 33.26 13.43
N ALA A 8 -45.13 34.24 13.87
CA ALA A 8 -44.09 34.85 13.07
C ALA A 8 -42.90 33.86 13.03
N GLY A 9 -42.62 33.29 11.87
CA GLY A 9 -41.49 32.39 11.65
C GLY A 9 -40.47 33.05 10.74
N VAL A 10 -39.40 33.60 11.32
CA VAL A 10 -38.20 34.05 10.58
C VAL A 10 -37.48 32.78 10.09
N PHE A 11 -37.37 32.62 8.78
CA PHE A 11 -36.62 31.53 8.15
C PHE A 11 -35.12 31.83 8.25
N ALA A 12 -34.48 31.37 9.32
CA ALA A 12 -33.02 31.34 9.43
C ALA A 12 -32.49 30.18 8.58
N VAL A 13 -32.05 30.48 7.37
CA VAL A 13 -31.37 29.52 6.49
C VAL A 13 -29.94 29.32 7.01
N LEU A 14 -29.71 28.26 7.79
CA LEU A 14 -28.38 27.80 8.16
C LEU A 14 -27.73 27.09 6.95
N TRP A 15 -26.69 27.70 6.39
CA TRP A 15 -25.76 27.01 5.51
C TRP A 15 -24.78 26.18 6.34
N THR A 16 -25.08 24.89 6.52
CA THR A 16 -24.07 23.92 6.96
C THR A 16 -23.22 23.55 5.75
N ALA A 17 -22.05 24.18 5.64
CA ALA A 17 -21.00 23.72 4.73
C ALA A 17 -20.50 22.35 5.21
N VAL A 18 -20.92 21.27 4.54
CA VAL A 18 -20.32 19.94 4.73
C VAL A 18 -18.98 19.96 4.00
N VAL A 19 -17.89 20.15 4.74
CA VAL A 19 -16.54 19.86 4.23
C VAL A 19 -16.39 18.34 4.25
N VAL A 20 -16.62 17.69 3.11
CA VAL A 20 -16.11 16.33 2.88
C VAL A 20 -14.61 16.47 2.63
N ALA A 21 -13.82 16.46 3.70
CA ALA A 21 -12.42 16.15 3.60
C ALA A 21 -12.34 14.67 3.22
N GLY A 22 -12.24 14.38 1.92
CA GLY A 22 -11.79 13.06 1.49
C GLY A 22 -10.46 12.80 2.18
N ASP A 23 -10.41 11.75 2.99
CA ASP A 23 -9.30 11.37 3.86
C ASP A 23 -8.01 11.16 3.04
N ALA A 24 -7.37 12.27 2.68
CA ALA A 24 -6.01 12.32 2.16
C ALA A 24 -5.07 12.40 3.37
N SER A 25 -5.31 11.56 4.38
CA SER A 25 -4.34 11.34 5.44
C SER A 25 -3.04 10.88 4.76
N PRO A 26 -1.89 11.53 5.03
CA PRO A 26 -0.65 11.18 4.35
C PRO A 26 -0.39 9.68 4.56
N ARG A 27 -0.46 8.88 3.49
CA ARG A 27 -0.15 7.44 3.60
C ARG A 27 1.28 7.33 4.11
N ARG A 28 1.43 6.88 5.36
CA ARG A 28 2.73 6.63 5.96
C ARG A 28 3.48 5.67 5.04
N THR A 29 4.62 6.12 4.52
CA THR A 29 5.46 5.29 3.65
C THR A 29 6.66 4.82 4.47
N VAL A 30 6.90 3.52 4.45
CA VAL A 30 8.00 2.86 5.14
C VAL A 30 8.90 2.22 4.09
N ASP A 31 10.13 2.72 4.01
CA ASP A 31 11.18 2.10 3.21
C ASP A 31 11.81 0.95 4.02
N LEU A 32 11.67 -0.28 3.51
CA LEU A 32 12.20 -1.49 4.12
C LEU A 32 13.67 -1.75 3.77
N ASN A 33 14.28 -0.90 2.93
CA ASN A 33 15.69 -0.99 2.59
C ASN A 33 16.58 -0.24 3.58
N THR A 34 16.02 0.65 4.41
CA THR A 34 16.81 1.34 5.41
C THR A 34 17.21 0.35 6.50
N PRO A 35 18.44 0.49 7.06
CA PRO A 35 18.84 -0.26 8.25
C PRO A 35 17.78 -0.11 9.35
N ASP A 36 17.62 -1.17 10.15
CA ASP A 36 16.73 -1.23 11.32
C ASP A 36 15.22 -1.07 11.04
N SER A 37 14.80 -0.93 9.77
CA SER A 37 13.39 -0.72 9.42
C SER A 37 12.49 -1.88 9.82
N LEU A 38 12.98 -3.13 9.70
CA LEU A 38 12.24 -4.32 10.07
C LEU A 38 12.16 -4.49 11.59
N GLU A 39 13.24 -4.19 12.31
CA GLU A 39 13.34 -4.22 13.77
C GLU A 39 12.41 -3.16 14.38
N ALA A 40 12.45 -1.93 13.86
CA ALA A 40 11.55 -0.85 14.25
C ALA A 40 10.09 -1.20 13.94
N LEU A 41 9.84 -1.86 12.80
CA LEU A 41 8.51 -2.35 12.45
C LEU A 41 8.05 -3.46 13.40
N GLN A 42 8.93 -4.36 13.83
CA GLN A 42 8.60 -5.42 14.78
C GLN A 42 8.10 -4.84 16.10
N GLN A 43 8.71 -3.77 16.58
CA GLN A 43 8.31 -3.10 17.82
C GLN A 43 7.01 -2.29 17.64
N SER A 44 6.89 -1.53 16.56
CA SER A 44 5.78 -0.60 16.34
C SER A 44 4.51 -1.26 15.78
N ASN A 45 4.65 -2.29 14.94
CA ASN A 45 3.54 -3.04 14.35
C ASN A 45 3.92 -4.52 14.10
N PRO A 46 3.89 -5.36 15.15
CA PRO A 46 4.24 -6.77 15.06
C PRO A 46 3.41 -7.56 14.05
N ARG A 47 2.16 -7.13 13.80
CA ARG A 47 1.26 -7.79 12.84
C ARG A 47 1.73 -7.57 11.40
N HIS A 48 2.09 -6.33 11.04
CA HIS A 48 2.62 -6.03 9.71
C HIS A 48 3.99 -6.67 9.53
N TYR A 49 4.86 -6.60 10.55
CA TYR A 49 6.15 -7.27 10.54
C TYR A 49 6.04 -8.74 10.14
N LYS A 50 5.13 -9.51 10.76
CA LYS A 50 4.92 -10.93 10.43
C LYS A 50 4.50 -11.15 8.97
N LYS A 51 3.60 -10.31 8.42
CA LYS A 51 3.18 -10.39 7.02
C LYS A 51 4.34 -10.06 6.08
N ILE A 52 5.05 -8.96 6.34
CA ILE A 52 6.16 -8.49 5.51
C ILE A 52 7.30 -9.50 5.51
N ARG A 53 7.64 -10.08 6.66
CA ARG A 53 8.65 -11.13 6.74
C ARG A 53 8.31 -12.32 5.83
N LYS A 54 7.06 -12.81 5.90
CA LYS A 54 6.57 -13.88 5.02
C LYS A 54 6.59 -13.50 3.53
N ILE A 55 6.25 -12.24 3.20
CA ILE A 55 6.35 -11.73 1.82
C ILE A 55 7.80 -11.78 1.36
N LEU A 56 8.73 -11.20 2.11
CA LEU A 56 10.15 -11.12 1.76
C LEU A 56 10.80 -12.50 1.65
N ASP A 57 10.47 -13.44 2.55
CA ASP A 57 11.00 -14.80 2.52
C ASP A 57 10.42 -15.64 1.36
N GLY A 58 9.18 -15.36 0.94
CA GLY A 58 8.46 -16.14 -0.08
C GLY A 58 8.55 -15.57 -1.51
N ILE A 59 8.89 -14.30 -1.69
CA ILE A 59 8.75 -13.61 -2.98
C ILE A 59 9.59 -14.24 -4.10
N LEU A 60 10.81 -14.68 -3.80
CA LEU A 60 11.71 -15.29 -4.78
C LEU A 60 11.30 -16.71 -5.18
N GLN A 61 10.33 -17.30 -4.51
CA GLN A 61 9.77 -18.62 -4.83
C GLN A 61 8.59 -18.52 -5.80
N GLN A 62 8.07 -17.31 -6.03
CA GLN A 62 6.97 -17.09 -6.96
C GLN A 62 7.50 -16.78 -8.36
N PRO A 63 6.82 -17.23 -9.42
CA PRO A 63 7.05 -16.69 -10.76
C PRO A 63 6.89 -15.17 -10.74
N ASP A 64 7.78 -14.44 -11.42
CA ASP A 64 7.84 -12.98 -11.40
C ASP A 64 6.49 -12.30 -11.70
N ALA A 65 5.78 -12.80 -12.72
CA ALA A 65 4.46 -12.30 -13.11
C ALA A 65 3.34 -12.62 -12.10
N ALA A 66 3.51 -13.64 -11.25
CA ALA A 66 2.53 -14.06 -10.25
C ALA A 66 2.68 -13.31 -8.92
N VAL A 67 3.83 -12.68 -8.66
CA VAL A 67 4.14 -11.99 -7.41
C VAL A 67 3.03 -11.01 -6.97
N PRO A 68 2.54 -10.08 -7.81
CA PRO A 68 1.51 -9.13 -7.36
C PRO A 68 0.23 -9.82 -6.88
N GLY A 69 -0.29 -10.78 -7.65
CA GLY A 69 -1.51 -11.51 -7.32
C GLY A 69 -1.35 -12.40 -6.09
N TRP A 70 -0.18 -13.03 -5.93
CA TRP A 70 0.16 -13.79 -4.73
C TRP A 70 0.16 -12.92 -3.47
N ILE A 71 0.79 -11.74 -3.52
CA ILE A 71 0.83 -10.82 -2.37
C ILE A 71 -0.58 -10.32 -2.01
N GLN A 72 -1.37 -9.92 -3.01
CA GLN A 72 -2.73 -9.45 -2.81
C GLN A 72 -3.60 -10.53 -2.12
N THR A 73 -3.58 -11.75 -2.66
CA THR A 73 -4.46 -12.84 -2.20
C THR A 73 -4.08 -13.36 -0.82
N ASN A 74 -2.79 -13.51 -0.53
CA ASN A 74 -2.33 -14.20 0.69
C ASN A 74 -2.14 -13.27 1.89
N PHE A 75 -2.02 -11.95 1.67
CA PHE A 75 -1.65 -11.01 2.72
C PHE A 75 -2.64 -9.85 2.89
N ASP A 76 -3.71 -9.81 2.11
CA ASP A 76 -4.70 -8.72 2.10
C ASP A 76 -4.02 -7.36 1.83
N ALA A 77 -3.12 -7.36 0.85
CA ALA A 77 -2.36 -6.19 0.44
C ALA A 77 -3.02 -5.51 -0.77
N ARG A 78 -2.96 -4.18 -0.81
CA ARG A 78 -3.52 -3.37 -1.91
C ARG A 78 -2.43 -2.62 -2.66
N ASN A 79 -2.75 -2.16 -3.87
CA ASN A 79 -1.85 -1.35 -4.71
C ASN A 79 -0.46 -1.98 -4.87
N VAL A 80 -0.41 -3.31 -5.06
CA VAL A 80 0.84 -4.05 -5.19
C VAL A 80 1.46 -3.77 -6.55
N SER A 81 2.71 -3.30 -6.55
CA SER A 81 3.52 -3.11 -7.73
C SER A 81 4.83 -3.87 -7.56
N TYR A 82 5.20 -4.66 -8.56
CA TYR A 82 6.46 -5.40 -8.60
C TYR A 82 7.09 -5.21 -9.98
N ALA A 83 7.95 -4.21 -10.10
CA ALA A 83 8.42 -3.72 -11.39
C ALA A 83 9.95 -3.69 -11.47
N PRO A 84 10.55 -3.81 -12.65
CA PRO A 84 11.95 -3.48 -12.86
C PRO A 84 12.24 -2.04 -12.43
N ILE A 85 13.44 -1.82 -11.91
CA ILE A 85 13.96 -0.47 -11.68
C ILE A 85 14.35 0.12 -13.05
N LEU A 86 14.20 1.44 -13.23
CA LEU A 86 14.68 2.14 -14.43
C LEU A 86 16.16 1.82 -14.65
N MET A 87 16.49 1.44 -15.87
CA MET A 87 17.77 0.82 -16.25
C MET A 87 17.98 -0.53 -15.53
N THR A 88 18.15 -1.60 -16.29
CA THR A 88 18.30 -2.96 -15.73
C THR A 88 19.64 -3.08 -15.00
N SER A 89 19.62 -3.47 -13.72
CA SER A 89 20.82 -3.72 -12.92
C SER A 89 21.39 -5.13 -13.13
N ALA A 90 22.68 -5.31 -12.82
CA ALA A 90 23.33 -6.61 -12.66
C ALA A 90 23.91 -6.71 -11.23
N PRO A 91 23.40 -7.58 -10.34
CA PRO A 91 22.28 -8.50 -10.54
C PRO A 91 20.93 -7.78 -10.76
N PRO A 92 19.95 -8.43 -11.43
CA PRO A 92 18.63 -7.83 -11.65
C PRO A 92 17.91 -7.49 -10.36
N LYS A 93 17.19 -6.36 -10.36
CA LYS A 93 16.44 -5.88 -9.20
C LYS A 93 14.99 -5.55 -9.56
N ARG A 94 14.10 -5.73 -8.58
CA ARG A 94 12.70 -5.32 -8.64
C ARG A 94 12.40 -4.33 -7.52
N ARG A 95 11.67 -3.27 -7.84
CA ARG A 95 11.03 -2.41 -6.84
C ARG A 95 9.67 -3.02 -6.50
N LEU A 96 9.53 -3.43 -5.25
CA LEU A 96 8.28 -3.85 -4.65
C LEU A 96 7.66 -2.66 -3.92
N SER A 97 6.39 -2.40 -4.16
CA SER A 97 5.59 -1.55 -3.27
C SER A 97 4.21 -2.15 -3.06
N PHE A 98 3.65 -1.99 -1.87
CA PHE A 98 2.31 -2.46 -1.53
C PHE A 98 1.78 -1.69 -0.32
N VAL A 99 0.48 -1.79 -0.08
CA VAL A 99 -0.20 -1.18 1.06
C VAL A 99 -0.78 -2.28 1.95
N LEU A 100 -0.47 -2.23 3.24
CA LEU A 100 -1.20 -2.96 4.29
C LEU A 100 -1.91 -1.93 5.16
N ASP A 101 -3.22 -2.08 5.32
CA ASP A 101 -4.10 -1.07 5.91
C ASP A 101 -3.87 0.31 5.26
N GLU A 102 -3.31 1.28 5.99
CA GLU A 102 -3.04 2.63 5.49
C GLU A 102 -1.54 2.89 5.26
N THR A 103 -0.69 1.89 5.56
CA THR A 103 0.77 2.03 5.45
C THR A 103 1.25 1.51 4.11
N ARG A 104 1.96 2.35 3.35
CA ARG A 104 2.70 1.94 2.15
C ARG A 104 4.06 1.42 2.56
N TYR A 105 4.44 0.27 2.00
CA TYR A 105 5.76 -0.33 2.16
C TYR A 105 6.47 -0.37 0.83
N GLU A 106 7.77 -0.12 0.85
CA GLU A 106 8.63 -0.18 -0.33
C GLU A 106 9.89 -1.00 -0.03
N ALA A 107 10.29 -1.84 -0.98
CA ALA A 107 11.51 -2.65 -0.88
C ALA A 107 12.16 -2.82 -2.26
N VAL A 108 13.48 -2.97 -2.26
CA VAL A 108 14.26 -3.36 -3.44
C VAL A 108 14.65 -4.82 -3.27
N ILE A 109 14.18 -5.65 -4.19
CA ILE A 109 14.42 -7.10 -4.17
C ILE A 109 15.52 -7.39 -5.18
N THR A 110 16.62 -7.98 -4.72
CA THR A 110 17.68 -8.49 -5.60
C THR A 110 17.31 -9.90 -6.04
N LEU A 111 17.27 -10.14 -7.35
CA LEU A 111 16.96 -11.45 -7.92
C LEU A 111 18.25 -12.27 -8.03
N THR A 112 18.29 -13.43 -7.37
CA THR A 112 19.51 -14.26 -7.28
C THR A 112 19.47 -15.50 -8.17
N ASN A 113 18.29 -15.94 -8.63
CA ASN A 113 18.10 -17.16 -9.43
C ASN A 113 17.38 -16.92 -10.77
N VAL A 114 17.68 -15.80 -11.43
CA VAL A 114 17.13 -15.48 -12.76
C VAL A 114 18.12 -15.89 -13.85
N ARG A 115 17.66 -16.77 -14.76
CA ARG A 115 18.30 -16.95 -16.06
C ARG A 115 17.75 -15.88 -16.99
N ALA A 116 18.60 -14.98 -17.48
CA ALA A 116 18.20 -14.04 -18.51
C ALA A 116 18.06 -14.82 -19.83
N GLU A 117 16.84 -14.92 -20.35
CA GLU A 117 16.60 -15.35 -21.74
C GLU A 117 16.51 -14.12 -22.63
N ILE A 118 17.38 -14.05 -23.63
CA ILE A 118 17.31 -13.03 -24.67
C ILE A 118 16.23 -13.49 -25.65
N VAL A 119 15.05 -12.87 -25.56
CA VAL A 119 13.95 -13.11 -26.50
C VAL A 119 13.89 -11.93 -27.48
N PRO A 120 13.98 -12.14 -28.80
CA PRO A 120 13.86 -11.05 -29.76
C PRO A 120 12.48 -10.40 -29.68
N LEU A 121 12.45 -9.07 -29.72
CA LEU A 121 11.21 -8.32 -29.93
C LEU A 121 10.62 -8.72 -31.28
N ARG A 122 9.36 -9.15 -31.28
CA ARG A 122 8.56 -9.37 -32.49
C ARG A 122 7.85 -8.08 -32.89
#